data_AF-A0A2V6YDV3-F1
#
_entry.id   AF-A0A2V6YDV3-F1
#
_cell.length_a   1.000
_cell.length_b   1.000
_cell.length_c   1.000
_cell.angle_alpha   90.00
_cell.angle_beta   90.00
_cell.angle_gamma   90.00
#
_symmetry.space_group_name_H-M   'P 1'
#
loop_
_entity.id
_entity.type
_entity.pdbx_description
1 polymer ?
#
loop_
_entity_poly.entity_id
_entity_poly.type
_entity_poly.pdbx_seq_one_letter_code
_entity_poly.pdbx_strand_id
1 'polypeptide(L)'
;MSTPRCWCDASRLVMQHGSDGRVVEVAARTRTIPPALRRALHHRDRGCRFPGCGVRFGQGHHIRHWAQGGPTTLSNLAMLCRRHHRAVHEEGYQVDRQLDGELRFRRPDGQLLPEVPRTPEVHDDPVKVLRARHEAEGLVLHARTAMPGWLGERLNVGWAIDVLHPLALLGSQLYQKVDN
;
A
#
# COMPACT_ATOMS: atom_id res chain seq x y z
N MET A 1 -13.78 0.44 10.25
CA MET A 1 -12.81 0.47 11.36
C MET A 1 -11.55 -0.21 10.87
N SER A 2 -10.45 0.54 10.66
CA SER A 2 -9.17 -0.06 10.26
C SER A 2 -8.60 -0.84 11.44
N THR A 3 -8.25 -2.10 11.21
CA THR A 3 -7.69 -2.97 12.24
C THR A 3 -6.17 -2.85 12.18
N PRO A 4 -5.49 -2.37 13.24
CA PRO A 4 -4.05 -2.12 13.18
C PRO A 4 -3.26 -3.43 12.98
N ARG A 5 -2.10 -3.34 12.28
CA ARG A 5 -1.23 -4.48 11.94
C ARG A 5 -0.91 -5.40 13.12
N CYS A 6 -0.83 -4.84 14.32
CA CYS A 6 -0.59 -5.57 15.57
C CYS A 6 -1.65 -6.63 15.86
N TRP A 7 -2.87 -6.53 15.32
CA TRP A 7 -3.94 -7.51 15.52
C TRP A 7 -3.89 -8.66 14.52
N CYS A 8 -3.10 -8.50 13.46
CA CYS A 8 -2.48 -9.65 12.84
C CYS A 8 -1.37 -10.14 13.76
N ASP A 9 -0.27 -9.47 14.06
CA ASP A 9 0.84 -10.15 14.77
C ASP A 9 0.65 -10.51 16.28
N ALA A 10 -0.54 -10.37 16.87
CA ALA A 10 -0.80 -10.62 18.30
C ALA A 10 -1.27 -12.05 18.65
N SER A 11 -0.96 -12.44 19.88
CA SER A 11 -1.55 -13.59 20.59
C SER A 11 -2.74 -13.13 21.45
N ARG A 12 -3.76 -13.97 21.62
CA ARG A 12 -5.03 -13.69 22.29
C ARG A 12 -5.25 -14.87 23.19
N LEU A 13 -5.06 -14.61 24.47
CA LEU A 13 -5.42 -15.51 25.55
C LEU A 13 -6.83 -15.13 25.95
N VAL A 14 -7.75 -16.09 25.86
CA VAL A 14 -9.07 -15.95 26.47
C VAL A 14 -9.00 -16.68 27.80
N MET A 15 -9.10 -15.92 28.90
CA MET A 15 -9.21 -16.44 30.25
C MET A 15 -10.65 -16.23 30.72
N GLN A 16 -11.42 -17.31 30.77
CA GLN A 16 -12.78 -17.27 31.32
C GLN A 16 -12.72 -17.54 32.82
N HIS A 17 -13.36 -16.70 33.61
CA HIS A 17 -13.49 -16.87 35.06
C HIS A 17 -14.92 -17.28 35.41
N GLY A 18 -15.04 -18.21 36.35
CA GLY A 18 -16.31 -18.60 36.97
C GLY A 18 -16.79 -17.52 37.95
N SER A 19 -18.02 -17.66 38.41
CA SER A 19 -18.63 -16.73 39.37
C SER A 19 -17.92 -16.65 40.72
N ASP A 20 -17.06 -17.63 41.04
CA ASP A 20 -16.20 -17.68 42.23
C ASP A 20 -14.81 -17.06 42.01
N GLY A 21 -14.58 -16.45 40.84
CA GLY A 21 -13.29 -15.86 40.47
C GLY A 21 -12.23 -16.87 40.06
N ARG A 22 -12.54 -18.18 39.99
CA ARG A 22 -11.59 -19.19 39.50
C ARG A 22 -11.56 -19.21 37.98
N VAL A 23 -10.39 -19.45 37.41
CA VAL A 23 -10.23 -19.63 35.96
C VAL A 23 -10.88 -20.95 35.55
N VAL A 24 -11.90 -20.89 34.71
CA VAL A 24 -12.67 -22.03 34.20
C VAL A 24 -12.06 -22.55 32.89
N GLU A 25 -11.55 -21.65 32.05
CA GLU A 25 -10.93 -22.02 30.77
C GLU A 25 -9.83 -21.03 30.39
N VAL A 26 -8.68 -21.54 29.93
CA VAL A 26 -7.64 -20.76 29.26
C VAL A 26 -7.47 -21.29 27.85
N ALA A 27 -8.04 -20.59 26.86
CA ALA A 27 -7.88 -20.94 25.46
C ALA A 27 -6.82 -20.04 24.80
N ALA A 28 -5.71 -20.65 24.40
CA ALA A 28 -4.68 -20.00 23.58
C ALA A 28 -4.91 -20.38 22.11
N ARG A 29 -5.40 -19.44 21.30
CA ARG A 29 -5.44 -19.61 19.84
C ARG A 29 -4.15 -18.99 19.28
N THR A 30 -3.35 -19.78 18.56
CA THR A 30 -2.17 -19.26 17.86
C THR A 30 -2.58 -18.76 16.47
N ARG A 31 -2.17 -17.54 16.12
CA ARG A 31 -2.37 -17.00 14.76
C ARG A 31 -1.43 -17.63 13.74
N THR A 32 -0.24 -18.06 14.16
CA THR A 32 0.80 -18.59 13.27
C THR A 32 0.21 -19.60 12.31
N ILE A 33 0.19 -19.23 11.03
CA ILE A 33 -0.35 -20.05 9.96
C ILE A 33 0.52 -21.32 9.92
N PRO A 34 -0.04 -22.51 10.21
CA PRO A 34 0.75 -23.73 10.28
C PRO A 34 1.51 -23.96 8.95
N PRO A 35 2.72 -24.55 8.97
CA PRO A 35 3.51 -24.73 7.75
C PRO A 35 2.74 -25.41 6.60
N ALA A 36 1.89 -26.40 6.91
CA ALA A 36 1.03 -27.06 5.91
C ALA A 36 0.04 -26.09 5.27
N LEU A 37 -0.64 -25.28 6.09
CA LEU A 37 -1.58 -24.27 5.61
C LEU A 37 -0.87 -23.17 4.82
N ARG A 38 0.34 -22.78 5.23
CA ARG A 38 1.17 -21.81 4.51
C ARG A 38 1.56 -22.35 3.13
N ARG A 39 1.94 -23.62 3.01
CA ARG A 39 2.22 -24.25 1.71
C ARG A 39 0.98 -24.28 0.81
N ALA A 40 -0.17 -24.66 1.35
CA ALA A 40 -1.43 -24.65 0.61
C ALA A 40 -1.80 -23.24 0.12
N LEU A 41 -1.58 -22.22 0.97
CA LEU A 41 -1.79 -20.82 0.61
C LEU A 41 -0.88 -20.37 -0.53
N HIS A 42 0.43 -20.66 -0.46
CA HIS A 42 1.36 -20.36 -1.54
C HIS A 42 0.97 -21.03 -2.86
N HIS A 43 0.53 -22.30 -2.81
CA HIS A 43 0.11 -23.04 -4.00
C HIS A 43 -1.14 -22.43 -4.65
N ARG A 44 -2.16 -22.10 -3.84
CA ARG A 44 -3.41 -21.49 -4.33
C ARG A 44 -3.19 -20.09 -4.89
N ASP A 45 -2.45 -19.25 -4.16
CA ASP A 45 -2.39 -17.82 -4.45
C ASP A 45 -1.28 -17.46 -5.45
N ARG A 46 -0.21 -18.27 -5.58
CA ARG A 46 0.92 -18.09 -6.52
C ARG A 46 1.63 -16.73 -6.52
N GLY A 47 1.27 -15.85 -5.59
CA GLY A 47 1.78 -14.50 -5.42
C GLY A 47 0.87 -13.67 -4.52
N CYS A 48 1.20 -12.39 -4.37
CA CYS A 48 0.34 -11.41 -3.76
C CYS A 48 -0.98 -11.30 -4.57
N ARG A 49 -2.13 -11.45 -3.91
CA ARG A 49 -3.45 -11.39 -4.56
C ARG A 49 -4.00 -9.99 -4.75
N PHE A 50 -3.29 -8.96 -4.31
CA PHE A 50 -3.72 -7.57 -4.52
C PHE A 50 -3.71 -7.24 -6.03
N PRO A 51 -4.75 -6.57 -6.57
CA PRO A 51 -4.88 -6.28 -8.00
C PRO A 51 -3.64 -5.63 -8.62
N GLY A 52 -3.19 -6.16 -9.76
CA GLY A 52 -2.00 -5.68 -10.48
C GLY A 52 -0.64 -5.98 -9.81
N CYS A 53 -0.60 -6.72 -8.69
CA CYS A 53 0.66 -7.05 -8.03
C CYS A 53 1.32 -8.31 -8.61
N GLY A 54 2.54 -8.19 -9.13
CA GLY A 54 3.33 -9.32 -9.64
C GLY A 54 4.24 -10.03 -8.62
N VAL A 55 4.25 -9.59 -7.35
CA VAL A 55 5.19 -10.11 -6.35
C VAL A 55 4.83 -11.54 -5.95
N ARG A 56 5.79 -12.47 -6.06
CA ARG A 56 5.58 -13.90 -5.78
C ARG A 56 5.63 -14.27 -4.29
N PHE A 57 6.25 -13.42 -3.47
CA PHE A 57 6.45 -13.68 -2.04
C PHE A 57 5.53 -12.83 -1.17
N GLY A 58 5.04 -13.41 -0.09
CA GLY A 58 4.11 -12.74 0.80
C GLY A 58 3.86 -13.51 2.09
N GLN A 59 3.00 -12.93 2.92
CA GLN A 59 2.53 -13.48 4.17
C GLN A 59 1.02 -13.73 4.07
N GLY A 60 0.51 -14.68 4.84
CA GLY A 60 -0.92 -14.87 4.93
C GLY A 60 -1.58 -13.79 5.78
N HIS A 61 -2.60 -13.18 5.19
CA HIS A 61 -3.45 -12.17 5.79
C HIS A 61 -4.82 -12.78 6.12
N HIS A 62 -5.29 -12.58 7.35
CA HIS A 62 -6.64 -12.97 7.77
C HIS A 62 -7.66 -11.94 7.27
N ILE A 63 -8.55 -12.34 6.36
CA ILE A 63 -9.59 -11.50 5.75
C ILE A 63 -10.57 -11.01 6.84
N ARG A 64 -11.23 -11.96 7.53
CA ARG A 64 -11.79 -11.66 8.84
C ARG A 64 -10.65 -11.70 9.83
N HIS A 65 -10.33 -10.53 10.40
CA HIS A 65 -9.23 -10.41 11.34
C HIS A 65 -9.34 -11.42 12.47
N TRP A 66 -8.21 -12.02 12.80
CA TRP A 66 -8.14 -13.02 13.85
C TRP A 66 -8.55 -12.46 15.22
N ALA A 67 -8.19 -11.21 15.53
CA ALA A 67 -8.63 -10.52 16.76
C ALA A 67 -10.17 -10.44 16.88
N GLN A 68 -10.88 -10.37 15.74
CA GLN A 68 -12.34 -10.37 15.65
C GLN A 68 -12.93 -11.80 15.58
N GLY A 69 -12.16 -12.81 15.98
CA GLY A 69 -12.54 -14.23 15.97
C GLY A 69 -12.39 -14.90 14.60
N GLY A 70 -11.68 -14.30 13.65
CA GLY A 70 -11.41 -14.91 12.35
C GLY A 70 -10.62 -16.21 12.47
N PRO A 71 -11.08 -17.34 11.90
CA PRO A 71 -10.39 -18.61 12.00
C PRO A 71 -9.13 -18.62 11.14
N THR A 72 -8.13 -19.41 11.54
CA THR A 72 -6.92 -19.66 10.72
C THR A 72 -7.21 -20.81 9.75
N THR A 73 -7.97 -20.53 8.69
CA THR A 73 -8.33 -21.48 7.63
C THR A 73 -7.94 -20.95 6.27
N LEU A 74 -7.79 -21.84 5.28
CA LEU A 74 -7.39 -21.43 3.94
C LEU A 74 -8.39 -20.43 3.33
N SER A 75 -9.70 -20.63 3.56
CA SER A 75 -10.77 -19.74 3.10
C SER A 75 -10.71 -18.34 3.73
N ASN A 76 -10.23 -18.20 4.96
CA ASN A 76 -10.09 -16.91 5.63
C ASN A 76 -8.72 -16.25 5.40
N LEU A 77 -7.82 -16.88 4.65
CA LEU A 77 -6.49 -16.37 4.37
C LEU A 77 -6.36 -15.86 2.94
N ALA A 78 -5.57 -14.81 2.74
CA ALA A 78 -5.11 -14.32 1.43
C ALA A 78 -3.60 -14.04 1.50
N MET A 79 -2.86 -14.38 0.45
CA MET A 79 -1.43 -14.05 0.38
C MET A 79 -1.23 -12.60 -0.05
N LEU A 80 -0.55 -11.80 0.77
CA LEU A 80 -0.21 -10.40 0.49
C LEU A 80 1.29 -10.14 0.71
N CYS A 81 1.91 -9.37 -0.18
CA CYS A 81 3.28 -8.88 0.02
C CYS A 81 3.32 -7.83 1.14
N ARG A 82 4.51 -7.50 1.66
CA ARG A 82 4.66 -6.53 2.76
C ARG A 82 3.94 -5.21 2.50
N ARG A 83 4.03 -4.67 1.28
CA ARG A 83 3.38 -3.41 0.87
C ARG A 83 1.86 -3.51 0.98
N HIS A 84 1.25 -4.50 0.33
CA HIS A 84 -0.20 -4.62 0.31
C HIS A 84 -0.78 -5.15 1.61
N HIS A 85 0.00 -5.91 2.38
CA HIS A 85 -0.36 -6.24 3.74
C HIS A 85 -0.49 -4.97 4.59
N ARG A 86 0.47 -4.03 4.48
CA ARG A 86 0.39 -2.72 5.11
C ARG A 86 -0.83 -1.93 4.63
N ALA A 87 -1.06 -1.88 3.32
CA ALA A 87 -2.16 -1.12 2.74
C ALA A 87 -3.53 -1.51 3.33
N VAL A 88 -3.77 -2.82 3.49
CA VAL A 88 -5.02 -3.33 4.07
C VAL A 88 -5.13 -3.09 5.57
N HIS A 89 -4.01 -3.00 6.30
CA HIS A 89 -4.02 -2.73 7.74
C HIS A 89 -4.10 -1.25 8.09
N GLU A 90 -3.32 -0.43 7.39
CA GLU A 90 -2.98 0.92 7.83
C GLU A 90 -3.54 1.99 6.90
N GLU A 91 -3.70 1.69 5.61
CA GLU A 91 -4.04 2.69 4.59
C GLU A 91 -5.52 2.67 4.23
N GLY A 92 -6.34 1.84 4.90
CA GLY A 92 -7.79 1.82 4.74
C GLY A 92 -8.32 0.96 3.59
N TYR A 93 -7.45 0.23 2.89
CA TYR A 93 -7.89 -0.74 1.88
C TYR A 93 -8.62 -1.90 2.56
N GLN A 94 -9.66 -2.41 1.89
CA GLN A 94 -10.45 -3.53 2.40
C GLN A 94 -10.31 -4.72 1.46
N VAL A 95 -10.44 -5.93 2.01
CA VAL A 95 -10.43 -7.18 1.26
C VAL A 95 -11.57 -8.06 1.74
N ASP A 96 -12.32 -8.61 0.79
CA ASP A 96 -13.42 -9.53 1.03
C ASP A 96 -13.27 -10.76 0.14
N ARG A 97 -13.59 -11.94 0.66
CA ARG A 97 -13.74 -13.15 -0.16
C ARG A 97 -15.20 -13.33 -0.55
N GLN A 98 -15.46 -13.47 -1.83
CA GLN A 98 -16.78 -13.69 -2.40
C GLN A 98 -17.19 -15.18 -2.33
N LEU A 99 -18.46 -15.46 -2.60
CA LEU A 99 -19.01 -16.82 -2.58
C LEU A 99 -18.39 -17.74 -3.64
N ASP A 100 -17.97 -17.17 -4.78
CA ASP A 100 -17.21 -17.86 -5.84
C ASP A 100 -15.74 -18.14 -5.45
N GLY A 101 -15.31 -17.66 -4.29
CA GLY A 101 -13.95 -17.79 -3.79
C GLY A 101 -13.00 -16.68 -4.23
N GLU A 102 -13.41 -15.73 -5.08
CA GLU A 102 -12.54 -14.64 -5.52
C GLU A 102 -12.39 -13.54 -4.47
N LEU A 103 -11.26 -12.83 -4.55
CA LEU A 103 -10.96 -11.72 -3.65
C LEU A 103 -11.34 -10.40 -4.30
N ARG A 104 -12.15 -9.60 -3.58
CA ARG A 104 -12.45 -8.22 -3.96
C ARG A 104 -11.71 -7.28 -3.03
N PHE A 105 -11.01 -6.33 -3.63
CA PHE A 105 -10.34 -5.27 -2.89
C PHE A 105 -11.10 -3.97 -3.07
N ARG A 106 -11.21 -3.17 -2.01
CA ARG A 106 -11.74 -1.81 -2.06
C ARG A 106 -10.69 -0.81 -1.64
N ARG A 107 -10.73 0.35 -2.29
CA ARG A 107 -9.97 1.55 -1.93
C ARG A 107 -10.48 2.11 -0.60
N PRO A 108 -9.73 3.04 0.02
CA PRO A 108 -10.16 3.69 1.27
C PRO A 108 -11.48 4.47 1.13
N ASP A 109 -11.82 4.93 -0.08
CA ASP A 109 -13.08 5.58 -0.43
C ASP A 109 -14.26 4.59 -0.65
N GLY A 110 -14.02 3.27 -0.49
CA GLY A 110 -15.01 2.21 -0.66
C GLY A 110 -15.19 1.71 -2.10
N GLN A 111 -14.56 2.36 -3.10
CA GLN A 111 -14.63 1.94 -4.49
C GLN A 111 -13.89 0.61 -4.71
N LEU A 112 -14.45 -0.26 -5.55
CA LEU A 112 -13.81 -1.53 -5.92
C LEU A 112 -12.55 -1.27 -6.75
N LEU A 113 -11.46 -1.95 -6.41
CA LEU A 113 -10.28 -2.04 -7.26
C LEU A 113 -10.55 -3.06 -8.38
N PRO A 114 -10.55 -2.63 -9.64
CA PRO A 114 -10.61 -3.58 -10.76
C PRO A 114 -9.31 -4.38 -10.83
N GLU A 115 -9.41 -5.65 -11.25
CA GLU A 115 -8.25 -6.53 -11.43
C GLU A 115 -7.27 -5.96 -12.47
N VAL A 116 -7.83 -5.37 -13.53
CA VAL A 116 -7.14 -4.59 -14.54
C VAL A 116 -7.90 -3.27 -14.66
N PRO A 117 -7.27 -2.10 -14.44
CA PRO A 117 -7.93 -0.83 -14.73
C PRO A 117 -8.35 -0.83 -16.19
N ARG A 118 -9.58 -0.43 -16.47
CA ARG A 118 -10.02 -0.25 -17.86
C ARG A 118 -9.08 0.77 -18.49
N THR A 119 -8.52 0.43 -19.64
CA THR A 119 -7.82 1.42 -20.46
C THR A 119 -8.79 2.56 -20.71
N PRO A 120 -8.45 3.82 -20.37
CA PRO A 120 -9.30 4.95 -20.70
C PRO A 120 -9.54 4.94 -22.20
N GLU A 121 -10.79 5.14 -22.63
CA GLU A 121 -11.07 5.39 -24.03
C GLU A 121 -10.48 6.76 -24.38
N VAL A 122 -9.45 6.76 -25.22
CA VAL A 122 -8.92 7.98 -25.81
C VAL A 122 -9.49 8.06 -27.22
N HIS A 123 -10.54 8.86 -27.39
CA HIS A 123 -11.25 9.00 -28.66
C HIS A 123 -10.45 9.76 -29.71
N ASP A 124 -9.60 10.68 -29.25
CA ASP A 124 -8.72 11.47 -30.09
C ASP A 124 -7.30 10.87 -30.15
N ASP A 125 -6.47 11.41 -31.03
CA ASP A 125 -5.05 11.06 -31.07
C ASP A 125 -4.40 11.33 -29.70
N PRO A 126 -3.95 10.29 -28.98
CA PRO A 126 -3.45 10.42 -27.60
C PRO A 126 -2.21 11.32 -27.53
N VAL A 127 -1.39 11.38 -28.58
CA VAL A 127 -0.21 12.22 -28.62
C VAL A 127 -0.61 13.69 -28.71
N LYS A 128 -1.64 14.01 -29.50
CA LYS A 128 -2.16 15.38 -29.62
C LYS A 128 -2.80 15.84 -28.31
N VAL A 129 -3.64 15.01 -27.69
CA VAL A 129 -4.27 15.32 -26.40
C VAL A 129 -3.23 15.59 -25.33
N LEU A 130 -2.19 14.75 -25.25
CA LEU A 130 -1.12 14.92 -24.29
C LEU A 130 -0.31 16.21 -24.53
N ARG A 131 0.00 16.54 -25.79
CA ARG A 131 0.69 17.79 -26.14
C ARG A 131 -0.13 19.02 -25.80
N ALA A 132 -1.41 19.03 -26.16
CA ALA A 132 -2.31 20.14 -25.83
C ALA A 132 -2.42 20.36 -24.32
N ARG A 133 -2.47 19.27 -23.53
CA ARG A 133 -2.44 19.37 -22.06
C ARG A 133 -1.14 19.98 -21.56
N HIS A 134 0.01 19.52 -22.06
CA HIS A 134 1.30 20.11 -21.69
C HIS A 134 1.38 21.59 -22.05
N GLU A 135 0.92 21.99 -23.23
CA GLU A 135 0.86 23.40 -23.65
C GLU A 135 -0.04 24.23 -22.73
N ALA A 136 -1.23 23.72 -22.39
CA ALA A 136 -2.14 24.38 -21.45
C ALA A 136 -1.56 24.52 -20.03
N GLU A 137 -0.75 23.56 -19.60
CA GLU A 137 -0.01 23.58 -18.33
C GLU A 137 1.31 24.37 -18.42
N GLY A 138 1.66 24.93 -19.58
CA GLY A 138 2.91 25.66 -19.80
C GLY A 138 4.17 24.77 -19.79
N LEU A 139 4.00 23.45 -19.91
CA LEU A 139 5.08 22.46 -19.90
C LEU A 139 5.74 22.37 -21.28
N VAL A 140 6.92 22.98 -21.43
CA VAL A 140 7.71 22.90 -22.66
C VAL A 140 8.59 21.64 -22.61
N LEU A 141 8.03 20.50 -23.02
CA LEU A 141 8.78 19.24 -23.15
C LEU A 141 9.47 19.15 -24.52
N HIS A 142 10.80 19.08 -24.53
CA HIS A 142 11.64 18.92 -25.73
C HIS A 142 12.62 17.76 -25.54
N ALA A 143 13.37 17.44 -26.60
CA ALA A 143 14.31 16.31 -26.62
C ALA A 143 15.39 16.34 -25.52
N ARG A 144 15.60 17.50 -24.87
CA ARG A 144 16.57 17.67 -23.79
C ARG A 144 15.93 17.82 -22.41
N THR A 145 14.61 17.74 -22.27
CA THR A 145 13.95 17.94 -20.96
C THR A 145 14.39 16.91 -19.92
N ALA A 146 14.72 15.69 -20.34
CA ALA A 146 15.30 14.66 -19.48
C ALA A 146 16.85 14.74 -19.39
N MET A 147 17.50 15.62 -20.16
CA MET A 147 18.94 15.82 -20.07
C MET A 147 19.24 16.79 -18.93
N PRO A 148 20.03 16.38 -17.93
CA PRO A 148 20.47 17.33 -16.92
C PRO A 148 21.28 18.44 -17.59
N GLY A 149 21.15 19.66 -17.08
CA GLY A 149 22.01 20.79 -17.50
C GLY A 149 23.48 20.61 -17.11
N TRP A 150 23.80 19.55 -16.37
CA TRP A 150 25.13 19.23 -15.89
C TRP A 150 26.04 18.71 -17.01
N LEU A 151 27.10 19.45 -17.29
CA LEU A 151 28.10 19.16 -18.32
C LEU A 151 29.44 18.67 -17.72
N GLY A 152 29.46 18.35 -16.42
CA GLY A 152 30.67 17.90 -15.71
C GLY A 152 31.25 18.93 -14.74
N GLU A 153 30.59 20.08 -14.55
CA GLU A 153 31.00 21.09 -13.59
C GLU A 153 30.93 20.59 -12.13
N ARG A 154 31.67 21.23 -11.21
CA ARG A 154 31.61 20.86 -9.80
C ARG A 154 30.23 21.19 -9.24
N LEU A 155 29.67 20.28 -8.44
CA LEU A 155 28.41 20.49 -7.72
C LEU A 155 28.46 21.79 -6.92
N ASN A 156 27.51 22.68 -7.16
CA ASN A 156 27.32 23.87 -6.32
C ASN A 156 26.69 23.44 -4.99
N VAL A 157 27.55 23.18 -4.00
CA VAL A 157 27.15 22.78 -2.65
C VAL A 157 26.29 23.83 -1.95
N GLY A 158 26.49 25.12 -2.20
CA GLY A 158 25.64 26.19 -1.64
C GLY A 158 24.21 26.09 -2.16
N TRP A 159 24.03 26.06 -3.48
CA TRP A 159 22.71 25.89 -4.10
C TRP A 159 22.04 24.57 -3.71
N ALA A 160 22.79 23.47 -3.62
CA ALA A 160 22.25 22.17 -3.22
C ALA A 160 21.74 22.19 -1.78
N ILE A 161 22.45 22.87 -0.86
CA ILE A 161 21.96 23.11 0.50
C ILE A 161 20.71 23.99 0.45
N ASP A 162 20.70 25.07 -0.33
CA ASP A 162 19.57 25.99 -0.40
C ASP A 162 18.30 25.39 -1.04
N VAL A 163 18.40 24.36 -1.87
CA VAL A 163 17.21 23.74 -2.49
C VAL A 163 16.76 22.49 -1.75
N LEU A 164 17.68 21.76 -1.13
CA LEU A 164 17.38 20.46 -0.50
C LEU A 164 17.32 20.53 1.03
N HIS A 165 17.84 21.59 1.65
CA HIS A 165 17.80 21.74 3.10
C HIS A 165 16.44 22.31 3.55
N PRO A 166 15.74 21.66 4.51
CA PRO A 166 14.40 22.08 4.95
C PRO A 166 14.29 23.54 5.44
N LEU A 167 15.42 24.13 5.90
CA LEU A 167 15.46 25.51 6.40
C LEU A 167 15.60 26.57 5.29
N ALA A 168 15.91 26.20 4.06
CA ALA A 168 16.14 27.17 3.00
C ALA A 168 14.85 27.82 2.47
N LEU A 169 13.69 27.19 2.72
CA LEU A 169 12.37 27.78 2.49
C LEU A 169 12.08 29.01 3.37
N LEU A 170 12.85 29.24 4.45
CA LEU A 170 12.68 30.38 5.35
C LEU A 170 13.48 31.62 4.92
N GLY A 171 14.42 31.50 3.98
CA GLY A 171 15.35 32.59 3.59
C GLY A 171 14.97 33.37 2.33
N SER A 172 13.99 32.90 1.54
CA SER A 172 13.67 33.43 0.21
C SER A 172 12.96 34.79 0.21
N GLN A 173 12.61 35.35 1.37
CA GLN A 173 12.01 36.69 1.49
C GLN A 173 13.02 37.85 1.59
N LEU A 174 14.32 37.56 1.68
CA LEU A 174 15.36 38.59 1.89
C LEU A 174 16.22 38.90 0.65
N TYR A 175 16.05 38.17 -0.46
CA TYR A 175 16.87 38.33 -1.68
C TYR A 175 16.06 38.90 -2.87
N GLN A 176 15.28 39.97 -2.65
CA GLN A 176 14.65 40.77 -3.71
C GLN A 176 14.99 42.27 -3.64
N LYS A 177 15.98 42.69 -2.85
CA LYS A 177 16.42 44.09 -2.78
C LYS A 177 17.93 44.21 -2.73
N VAL A 178 18.61 43.98 -3.85
CA VAL A 178 19.84 44.69 -4.23
C VAL A 178 20.14 44.33 -5.68
N ASP A 179 19.65 45.15 -6.60
CA ASP A 179 20.24 45.39 -7.92
C ASP A 179 19.68 46.75 -8.40
N ASN A 180 20.48 47.81 -8.18
CA ASN A 180 20.45 49.07 -8.92
C ASN A 180 21.88 49.54 -9.10
#